data_AF-A0A2V9HDM8-F1
#
_entry.id   AF-A0A2V9HDM8-F1
#
_cell.length_a   1.000
_cell.length_b   1.000
_cell.length_c   1.000
_cell.angle_alpha   90.00
_cell.angle_beta   90.00
_cell.angle_gamma   90.00
#
_symmetry.space_group_name_H-M   'P 1'
#
loop_
_entity.id
_entity.type
_entity.pdbx_description
1 polymer ?
#
loop_
_entity_poly.entity_id
_entity_poly.type
_entity_poly.pdbx_seq_one_letter_code
_entity_poly.pdbx_strand_id
1 'polypeptide(L)' 'METGLRSDPHKPALSVSIGIGIYPYDGTTVAERIEAADRQRYKSKSAGR' A
#
# COMPACT_ATOMS: atom_id res chain seq x y z
N MET A 1 3.61 -5.32 41.42
CA MET A 1 2.59 -6.07 40.67
C MET A 1 2.64 -5.57 39.24
N GLU A 2 3.32 -6.32 38.39
CA GLU A 2 3.61 -5.93 37.01
C GLU A 2 2.57 -6.64 36.13
N THR A 3 1.57 -5.92 35.65
CA THR A 3 0.54 -6.48 34.78
C THR A 3 1.13 -6.64 33.39
N GLY A 4 1.80 -7.77 33.15
CA GLY A 4 2.31 -8.15 31.85
C GLY A 4 1.19 -8.08 30.82
N LEU A 5 1.48 -7.41 29.68
CA LEU A 5 0.56 -7.28 28.56
C LEU A 5 -0.04 -8.64 28.24
N ARG A 6 -1.36 -8.76 28.46
CA ARG A 6 -2.15 -9.90 27.98
C ARG A 6 -1.89 -10.01 26.48
N SER A 7 -1.37 -11.16 26.06
CA SER A 7 -1.27 -11.50 24.65
C SER A 7 -2.69 -11.60 24.11
N ASP A 8 -3.16 -10.51 23.52
CA ASP A 8 -4.41 -10.46 22.79
C ASP A 8 -4.29 -11.39 21.57
N PRO A 9 -5.13 -12.43 21.41
CA PRO A 9 -5.05 -13.35 20.28
C PRO A 9 -5.54 -12.73 18.96
N HIS A 10 -5.95 -11.45 18.95
CA HIS A 10 -6.39 -10.77 17.75
C HIS A 10 -5.20 -10.22 16.95
N LYS A 11 -4.59 -11.09 16.14
CA LYS A 11 -3.68 -10.63 15.09
C LYS A 11 -4.50 -9.76 14.11
N PRO A 12 -4.24 -8.45 13.98
CA PRO A 12 -5.06 -7.60 13.11
C PRO A 12 -4.95 -8.07 11.66
N ALA A 13 -6.09 -8.17 10.97
CA ALA A 13 -6.11 -8.43 9.55
C ALA A 13 -5.62 -7.18 8.81
N LEU A 14 -4.33 -7.16 8.45
CA LEU A 14 -3.71 -6.07 7.71
C LEU A 14 -3.74 -6.37 6.20
N SER A 15 -4.15 -5.38 5.41
CA SER A 15 -4.04 -5.40 3.95
C SER A 15 -3.30 -4.16 3.47
N VAL A 16 -2.64 -4.29 2.31
CA VAL A 16 -1.96 -3.19 1.64
C VAL A 16 -2.42 -3.08 0.19
N SER A 17 -2.51 -1.84 -0.29
CA SER A 17 -2.72 -1.52 -1.70
C SER A 17 -1.39 -1.06 -2.31
N ILE A 18 -0.99 -1.71 -3.41
CA ILE A 18 0.27 -1.50 -4.13
C ILE A 18 -0.03 -0.92 -5.51
N GLY A 19 0.74 0.08 -5.93
CA GLY A 19 0.78 0.59 -7.29
C GLY A 19 2.17 0.38 -7.89
N ILE A 20 2.22 0.14 -9.20
CA ILE A 20 3.40 -0.23 -9.97
C ILE A 20 3.52 0.75 -11.14
N GLY A 21 4.72 1.29 -11.34
CA GLY A 21 5.08 2.07 -12.53
C GLY A 21 6.17 1.35 -13.32
N ILE A 22 5.98 1.19 -14.64
CA ILE A 22 6.84 0.42 -15.55
C ILE A 22 7.52 1.38 -16.52
N TYR A 23 8.84 1.34 -16.59
CA TYR A 23 9.59 2.05 -17.63
C TYR A 23 9.57 1.26 -18.95
N PRO A 24 9.41 1.91 -20.12
CA PRO A 24 9.09 3.33 -20.33
C PRO A 24 7.58 3.62 -20.41
N TYR A 25 6.73 2.60 -20.24
CA TYR A 25 5.28 2.69 -20.44
C TYR A 25 4.59 3.77 -19.59
N ASP A 26 5.02 3.93 -18.34
CA ASP A 26 4.46 4.88 -17.38
C ASP A 26 5.27 6.19 -17.29
N GLY A 27 6.01 6.49 -18.36
CA GLY A 27 6.87 7.67 -18.45
C GLY A 27 8.35 7.33 -18.44
N THR A 28 9.12 8.33 -18.84
CA THR A 28 10.58 8.20 -18.98
C THR A 28 11.32 8.84 -17.82
N THR A 29 10.66 9.73 -17.09
CA THR A 29 11.18 10.33 -15.86
C THR A 29 10.82 9.50 -14.63
N VAL A 30 11.51 9.74 -13.52
CA VAL A 30 11.17 9.11 -12.23
C VAL A 30 9.84 9.65 -11.71
N ALA A 31 9.59 10.96 -11.86
CA ALA A 31 8.36 11.60 -11.39
C ALA A 31 7.11 10.99 -12.03
N GLU A 32 7.10 10.85 -13.36
CA GLU A 32 5.95 10.26 -14.09
C GLU A 32 5.62 8.84 -13.61
N ARG A 33 6.65 8.03 -13.34
CA ARG A 33 6.48 6.65 -12.86
C ARG A 33 5.95 6.58 -11.43
N ILE A 34 6.39 7.50 -10.55
CA ILE A 34 5.86 7.61 -9.18
C ILE A 34 4.39 8.03 -9.23
N GLU A 35 4.04 9.01 -10.07
CA GLU A 35 2.66 9.45 -10.23
C GLU A 35 1.77 8.35 -10.81
N ALA A 36 2.26 7.57 -11.77
CA ALA A 36 1.53 6.44 -12.32
C ALA A 36 1.25 5.36 -11.27
N ALA A 37 2.26 5.01 -10.47
CA ALA A 37 2.11 4.08 -9.36
C ALA A 37 1.11 4.60 -8.31
N ASP A 38 1.18 5.89 -7.97
CA ASP A 38 0.24 6.50 -7.01
C ASP A 38 -1.21 6.45 -7.52
N ARG A 39 -1.44 6.79 -8.79
CA ARG A 39 -2.77 6.68 -9.42
C ARG A 39 -3.29 5.24 -9.39
N GLN A 40 -2.46 4.24 -9.66
CA GLN A 40 -2.88 2.83 -9.61
C GLN A 40 -3.20 2.38 -8.19
N ARG A 41 -2.41 2.81 -7.21
CA ARG A 41 -2.67 2.55 -5.78
C ARG A 41 -3.98 3.20 -5.35
N TYR A 42 -4.24 4.44 -5.75
CA TYR A 42 -5.48 5.15 -5.44
C TYR A 42 -6.70 4.40 -6.00
N LYS A 43 -6.64 3.93 -7.25
CA LYS A 43 -7.69 3.08 -7.86
C LYS A 43 -7.93 1.79 -7.09
N SER A 44 -6.86 1.15 -6.60
CA SER A 44 -6.97 -0.07 -5.79
C SER A 44 -7.67 0.21 -4.47
N LYS A 45 -7.37 1.37 -3.86
CA LYS A 45 -8.01 1.82 -2.63
C LYS A 45 -9.49 2.15 -2.81
N SER A 46 -9.84 2.84 -3.91
CA SER A 46 -11.23 3.16 -4.24
C SER A 46 -12.08 1.93 -4.58
N ALA A 47 -11.45 0.80 -4.93
CA ALA A 47 -12.13 -0.46 -5.23
C ALA A 47 -12.35 -1.37 -4.01
N GLY A 48 -12.11 -0.88 -2.78
CA GLY A 48 -12.34 -1.63 -1.54
C GLY A 48 -11.15 -2.45 -1.04
N ARG A 49 -9.92 -2.06 -1.43
CA ARG A 49 -8.66 -2.60 -0.88
C ARG A 49 -7.80 -1.54 -0.20
#